data_AF-A0A2T4BKF5-F1
#
_entry.id   AF-A0A2T4BKF5-F1
#
_cell.length_a   1.000
_cell.length_b   1.000
_cell.length_c   1.000
_cell.angle_alpha   90.00
_cell.angle_beta   90.00
_cell.angle_gamma   90.00
#
_symmetry.space_group_name_H-M   'P 1'
#
loop_
_entity.id
_entity.type
_entity.pdbx_description
1 polymer ?
#
loop_
_entity_poly.entity_id
_entity_poly.type
_entity_poly.pdbx_seq_one_letter_code
_entity_poly.pdbx_strand_id
1 'polypeptide(L)' 'MCDWEEFLFTCNHSQVRLKSYCHFARNDPNHGCLGVKVLRSSWRQAVPCDDCLLKGFPVGVSHRSVQ' A
#
# COMPACT_ATOMS: atom_id res chain seq x y z
N MET A 1 -10.27 -3.19 -14.69
CA MET A 1 -9.52 -2.27 -13.82
C MET A 1 -8.77 -3.09 -12.79
N CYS A 2 -7.60 -2.63 -12.33
CA CYS A 2 -6.91 -3.30 -11.23
C CYS A 2 -7.44 -2.74 -9.91
N ASP A 3 -7.71 -3.63 -8.97
CA ASP A 3 -8.19 -3.23 -7.65
C ASP A 3 -7.03 -3.18 -6.67
N TRP A 4 -7.01 -2.13 -5.86
CA TRP A 4 -6.00 -1.88 -4.85
C TRP A 4 -6.64 -1.74 -3.48
N GLU A 5 -5.85 -2.02 -2.45
CA GLU A 5 -6.20 -1.79 -1.05
C GLU A 5 -5.11 -0.95 -0.39
N GLU A 6 -5.52 -0.06 0.50
CA GLU A 6 -4.63 0.77 1.28
C GLU A 6 -4.59 0.28 2.73
N PHE A 7 -3.40 0.31 3.33
CA PHE A 7 -3.15 -0.06 4.71
C PHE A 7 -2.58 1.14 5.44
N LEU A 8 -3.30 1.63 6.45
CA LEU A 8 -2.95 2.79 7.27
C LEU A 8 -2.35 2.30 8.59
N PHE A 9 -1.10 2.64 8.88
CA PHE A 9 -0.37 2.14 10.05
C PHE A 9 -0.36 3.16 11.19
N THR A 10 -0.10 2.70 12.41
CA THR A 10 -0.04 3.56 13.62
C THR A 10 1.12 4.57 13.60
N CYS A 11 2.13 4.33 12.77
CA CYS A 11 3.23 5.26 12.51
C CYS A 11 2.88 6.35 11.47
N ASN A 12 1.61 6.48 11.09
CA ASN A 12 1.12 7.45 10.11
C ASN A 12 1.68 7.27 8.68
N HIS A 13 2.19 6.07 8.37
CA HIS A 13 2.49 5.66 7.00
C HIS A 13 1.29 4.94 6.39
N SER A 14 1.22 4.94 5.06
CA SER A 14 0.29 4.09 4.32
C SER A 14 1.04 3.23 3.29
N GLN A 15 0.50 2.05 2.99
CA GLN A 15 0.95 1.20 1.89
C GLN A 15 -0.23 0.84 1.02
N VAL A 16 -0.05 0.92 -0.29
CA VAL A 16 -1.06 0.52 -1.28
C VAL A 16 -0.62 -0.79 -1.92
N ARG A 17 -1.47 -1.81 -1.85
CA ARG A 17 -1.19 -3.16 -2.37
C ARG A 17 -2.23 -3.56 -3.41
N LEU A 18 -1.80 -4.31 -4.41
CA LEU A 18 -2.68 -4.83 -5.44
C LEU A 18 -3.53 -5.96 -4.85
N LYS A 19 -4.85 -5.83 -4.94
CA LYS A 19 -5.81 -6.85 -4.53
C LYS A 19 -6.14 -7.79 -5.68
N SER A 20 -6.39 -7.23 -6.87
CA SER A 20 -6.74 -8.01 -8.04
C SER A 20 -6.22 -7.35 -9.32
N TYR A 21 -5.75 -8.18 -10.24
CA TYR A 21 -5.37 -7.75 -11.58
C TYR A 21 -6.62 -7.55 -12.44
N CYS A 22 -6.56 -6.60 -13.36
CA CYS A 22 -7.57 -6.46 -14.40
C CYS A 22 -7.54 -7.67 -15.36
N HIS A 23 -8.59 -7.82 -16.17
CA HIS A 23 -8.68 -8.88 -17.17
C HIS A 23 -7.45 -8.97 -18.09
N PHE A 24 -6.83 -7.84 -18.43
CA PHE A 24 -5.67 -7.80 -19.33
C PHE A 24 -4.36 -8.20 -18.64
N ALA A 25 -4.24 -7.95 -17.33
CA ALA A 25 -3.01 -8.19 -16.57
C ALA A 25 -3.02 -9.51 -15.78
N ARG A 26 -4.19 -10.14 -15.58
CA ARG A 26 -4.32 -11.33 -14.71
C ARG A 26 -3.53 -12.56 -15.18
N ASN A 27 -3.19 -12.63 -16.48
CA ASN A 27 -2.50 -13.76 -17.08
C ASN A 27 -1.02 -13.48 -17.41
N ASP A 28 -0.57 -12.25 -17.22
CA ASP A 28 0.82 -11.84 -17.50
C ASP A 28 1.33 -10.99 -16.33
N PRO A 29 2.13 -11.57 -15.41
CA PRO A 29 2.67 -10.87 -14.25
C PRO A 29 3.55 -9.66 -14.62
N ASN A 30 4.13 -9.65 -15.82
CA ASN A 30 4.98 -8.55 -16.32
C ASN A 30 4.17 -7.50 -17.07
N HIS A 31 2.86 -7.67 -17.19
CA HIS A 31 2.00 -6.70 -17.84
C HIS A 31 1.89 -5.42 -17.00
N GLY A 32 2.58 -4.36 -17.45
CA GLY A 32 2.42 -3.03 -16.90
C GLY A 32 0.99 -2.52 -17.14
N CYS A 33 0.11 -2.67 -16.15
CA CYS A 33 -1.27 -2.22 -16.30
C CYS A 33 -1.34 -0.68 -16.30
N LEU A 34 -1.50 -0.12 -17.50
CA LEU A 34 -1.71 1.32 -17.73
C LEU A 34 -3.19 1.75 -17.59
N GLY A 35 -4.06 0.80 -17.23
CA GLY A 35 -5.48 1.06 -17.02
C GLY A 35 -5.78 1.75 -15.70
N VAL A 36 -7.05 2.17 -15.53
CA VAL A 36 -7.51 2.83 -14.30
C VAL A 36 -7.29 1.94 -13.08
N LYS A 37 -6.71 2.53 -12.04
CA LYS A 37 -6.48 1.95 -10.72
C LYS A 37 -7.64 2.34 -9.79
N VAL A 38 -8.25 1.37 -9.13
CA VAL A 38 -9.38 1.62 -8.22
C VAL A 38 -8.98 1.21 -6.81
N LEU A 39 -8.96 2.17 -5.88
CA LEU A 39 -8.81 1.89 -4.46
C LEU A 39 -10.15 1.40 -3.90
N ARG A 40 -10.21 0.15 -3.45
CA ARG A 40 -11.46 -0.48 -2.98
C ARG A 40 -11.72 -0.27 -1.51
N SER A 41 -10.67 -0.33 -0.70
CA SER A 41 -10.79 -0.29 0.75
C SER A 41 -9.51 0.25 1.37
N SER A 42 -9.66 0.91 2.52
CA SER A 42 -8.57 1.34 3.37
C SER A 42 -8.70 0.66 4.74
N TRP A 43 -7.64 0.02 5.19
CA TRP A 43 -7.60 -0.80 6.39
C TRP A 43 -6.67 -0.18 7.43
N ARG A 44 -7.18 0.13 8.61
CA ARG A 44 -6.34 0.56 9.73
C ARG A 44 -5.66 -0.64 10.36
N GLN A 45 -4.34 -0.58 10.44
CA GLN A 45 -3.52 -1.57 11.11
C GLN A 45 -3.28 -1.16 12.56
N ALA A 46 -3.22 -2.15 13.45
CA ALA A 46 -2.90 -1.94 14.86
C ALA A 46 -1.37 -1.85 15.11
N VAL A 47 -0.55 -2.01 14.07
CA VAL A 47 0.91 -2.05 14.12
C VAL A 47 1.53 -0.93 13.27
N PRO A 48 2.77 -0.52 13.56
CA PRO A 48 3.56 0.31 12.65
C PRO A 48 3.94 -0.48 11.39
N CYS A 49 4.36 0.21 10.33
CA CYS A 49 4.83 -0.45 9.10
C CYS A 49 6.19 -1.13 9.31
N ASP A 50 6.52 -2.09 8.43
CA ASP A 50 7.77 -2.86 8.48
C ASP A 50 9.02 -1.95 8.51
N ASP A 51 9.03 -0.87 7.73
CA ASP A 51 10.12 0.12 7.74
C ASP A 51 10.34 0.77 9.11
N CYS A 52 9.26 1.11 9.82
CA CYS A 52 9.37 1.69 11.15
C CYS A 52 9.78 0.65 12.19
N LEU A 53 9.30 -0.60 12.04
CA LEU A 53 9.73 -1.71 12.89
C LEU A 53 11.23 -1.98 12.74
N LEU A 54 11.74 -2.02 11.50
CA LEU A 54 13.15 -2.28 11.21
C LEU A 54 14.07 -1.15 11.68
N LYS A 55 13.62 0.10 11.58
CA LYS A 55 14.39 1.28 12.02
C LYS A 55 14.27 1.55 13.52
N GLY A 56 13.46 0.78 14.25
CA GLY A 56 13.24 0.95 15.69
C GLY A 56 12.53 2.26 16.05
N PHE A 57 11.74 2.83 15.14
CA PHE A 57 11.08 4.11 15.38
C PHE A 57 9.88 3.96 16.34
N PRO A 58 9.73 4.87 17.31
CA PRO A 58 8.59 4.85 18.21
C PRO A 58 7.29 5.20 17.47
N VAL A 59 6.19 4.61 17.94
CA VAL A 59 4.83 4.82 17.42
C VAL A 59 4.49 6.32 17.51
N GLY A 60 4.06 6.91 16.39
CA GLY A 60 3.58 8.29 16.33
C GLY A 60 4.56 9.34 15.78
N VAL A 61 5.77 8.95 15.36
CA VAL A 61 6.68 9.88 14.67
C VAL A 61 6.41 9.87 13.17
N SER A 62 5.80 10.95 12.67
CA SER A 62 5.55 11.16 11.23
C SER A 62 6.86 11.46 10.51
N HIS A 63 7.55 10.44 10.02
CA HIS A 63 8.72 10.59 9.15
C HIS A 63 8.27 10.89 7.72
N ARG A 64 7.77 12.10 7.47
CA ARG A 64 7.60 12.57 6.09
C ARG A 64 8.97 12.72 5.47
N SER A 65 9.45 11.70 4.76
CA SER A 65 10.36 11.94 3.66
C SER A 65 9.55 12.67 2.58
N VAL A 66 9.61 13.99 2.63
CA VAL A 66 9.26 14.86 1.51
C VAL A 66 10.13 14.41 0.34
N GLN A 67 9.51 13.84 -0.69
CA GLN A 67 10.09 13.78 -2.03
C GLN A 67 9.81 15.10 -2.73
#